data_AF-A0A377K4F2-F1
#
_entry.id   AF-A0A377K4F2-F1
#
_cell.length_a   1.000
_cell.length_b   1.000
_cell.length_c   1.000
_cell.angle_alpha   90.00
_cell.angle_beta   90.00
_cell.angle_gamma   90.00
#
_symmetry.space_group_name_H-M   'P 1'
#
loop_
_entity.id
_entity.type
_entity.pdbx_description
1 polymer ?
#
loop_
_entity_poly.entity_id
_entity_poly.type
_entity_poly.pdbx_seq_one_letter_code
_entity_poly.pdbx_strand_id
1 'polypeptide(L)'
;MLRLRRAGEINGEHVPEIILLNSHDGTSSYQMLPGYFRFVCQNGCVCGQSLGEVRVPHRGDVVEKVIEGAYEVVGVFDRIEEKRDAMQSLVLPPPARQALAQAALTYRYGDEHQPVTTADILTPRRREDYGKDLWSAYQTIQENMLKGGISGRSAKGKRIHTRAIHSIDTDIKLNRALWVMAETMLESLR
;
A
#
# COMPACT_ATOMS: atom_id res chain seq x y z
N MET A 1 -10.78 -12.09 2.51
CA MET A 1 -10.20 -11.25 1.44
C MET A 1 -9.79 -12.16 0.30
N LEU A 2 -10.20 -11.85 -0.93
CA LEU A 2 -9.73 -12.52 -2.15
C LEU A 2 -8.94 -11.50 -2.98
N ARG A 3 -7.89 -11.95 -3.68
CA ARG A 3 -7.09 -11.13 -4.59
C ARG A 3 -7.13 -11.76 -5.98
N LEU A 4 -7.65 -11.03 -6.96
CA LEU A 4 -7.85 -11.49 -8.32
C LEU A 4 -6.82 -10.82 -9.23
N ARG A 5 -6.15 -11.63 -10.06
CA ARG A 5 -5.13 -11.20 -11.02
C ARG A 5 -5.46 -11.76 -12.39
N ARG A 6 -5.10 -11.03 -13.43
CA ARG A 6 -5.31 -11.48 -14.81
C ARG A 6 -4.36 -12.62 -15.14
N ALA A 7 -4.89 -13.72 -15.70
CA ALA A 7 -4.14 -14.96 -15.96
C ALA A 7 -2.87 -14.78 -16.80
N GLY A 8 -2.83 -13.80 -17.71
CA GLY A 8 -1.67 -13.52 -18.57
C GLY A 8 -0.59 -12.62 -17.94
N GLU A 9 -0.88 -11.97 -16.82
CA GLU A 9 0.01 -10.96 -16.21
C GLU A 9 0.61 -11.44 -14.88
N ILE A 10 0.27 -12.66 -14.42
CA ILE A 10 0.63 -13.19 -13.09
C ILE A 10 2.15 -13.23 -12.84
N ASN A 11 2.95 -13.40 -13.90
CA ASN A 11 4.40 -13.49 -13.83
C ASN A 11 5.12 -12.14 -14.00
N GLY A 12 4.38 -11.03 -14.16
CA GLY A 12 4.97 -9.70 -14.20
C GLY A 12 5.62 -9.34 -12.87
N GLU A 13 6.67 -8.51 -12.91
CA GLU A 13 7.28 -7.98 -11.68
C GLU A 13 6.27 -7.18 -10.84
N HIS A 14 5.35 -6.55 -11.55
CA HIS A 14 4.30 -5.68 -11.06
C HIS A 14 2.99 -6.02 -11.77
N VAL A 15 1.92 -6.29 -11.00
CA VAL A 15 0.65 -6.82 -11.51
C VAL A 15 -0.50 -6.06 -10.87
N PRO A 16 -1.35 -5.35 -11.64
CA PRO A 16 -2.62 -4.83 -11.15
C PRO A 16 -3.48 -5.98 -10.59
N GLU A 17 -4.12 -5.77 -9.43
CA GLU A 17 -5.01 -6.76 -8.84
C GLU A 17 -6.31 -6.13 -8.33
N ILE A 18 -7.39 -6.92 -8.31
CA ILE A 18 -8.64 -6.56 -7.65
C ILE A 18 -8.66 -7.24 -6.29
N ILE A 19 -8.80 -6.46 -5.24
CA ILE A 19 -8.91 -6.94 -3.86
C ILE A 19 -10.38 -6.90 -3.46
N LEU A 20 -10.95 -8.09 -3.26
CA LEU A 20 -12.32 -8.26 -2.77
C LEU A 20 -12.32 -8.42 -1.25
N LEU A 21 -13.03 -7.53 -0.59
CA LEU A 21 -13.27 -7.55 0.85
C LEU A 21 -14.73 -7.86 1.12
N ASN A 22 -14.98 -8.89 1.92
CA ASN A 22 -16.33 -9.26 2.29
C ASN A 22 -16.40 -9.41 3.81
N SER A 23 -17.44 -8.84 4.42
CA SER A 23 -17.80 -9.07 5.82
C SER A 23 -18.64 -10.34 5.91
N HIS A 24 -18.14 -11.33 6.64
CA HIS A 24 -18.74 -12.66 6.74
C HIS A 24 -20.11 -12.69 7.45
N ASP A 25 -20.56 -11.59 8.04
CA ASP A 25 -21.83 -11.49 8.78
C ASP A 25 -23.02 -11.02 7.92
N GLY A 26 -22.79 -10.69 6.64
CA GLY A 26 -23.82 -10.24 5.70
C GLY A 26 -24.43 -8.87 6.04
N THR A 27 -23.84 -8.10 6.97
CA THR A 27 -24.37 -6.81 7.42
C THR A 27 -23.78 -5.61 6.65
N SER A 28 -22.64 -5.79 5.97
CA SER A 28 -22.00 -4.77 5.13
C SER A 28 -21.86 -5.22 3.68
N SER A 29 -21.95 -4.28 2.73
CA SER A 29 -21.62 -4.52 1.31
C SER A 29 -20.18 -5.05 1.18
N TYR A 30 -19.95 -5.99 0.27
CA TYR A 30 -18.57 -6.33 -0.09
C TYR A 30 -17.95 -5.22 -0.94
N GLN A 31 -16.64 -5.03 -0.82
CA GLN A 31 -15.88 -3.96 -1.46
C GLN A 31 -14.93 -4.54 -2.51
N MET A 32 -14.80 -3.86 -3.64
CA MET A 32 -13.79 -4.13 -4.66
C MET A 32 -12.82 -2.96 -4.69
N LEU A 33 -11.54 -3.25 -4.42
CA LEU A 33 -10.48 -2.25 -4.37
C LEU A 33 -9.45 -2.53 -5.46
N PRO A 34 -8.93 -1.51 -6.15
CA PRO A 34 -7.74 -1.67 -6.95
C PRO A 34 -6.51 -1.84 -6.03
N GLY A 35 -5.66 -2.78 -6.39
CA GLY A 35 -4.38 -3.03 -5.76
C GLY A 35 -3.28 -3.17 -6.80
N TYR A 36 -2.04 -3.13 -6.32
CA TYR A 36 -0.85 -3.31 -7.13
C TYR A 36 0.05 -4.33 -6.46
N PHE A 37 0.13 -5.52 -7.04
CA PHE A 37 0.94 -6.61 -6.53
C PHE A 37 2.35 -6.54 -7.07
N ARG A 38 3.35 -6.61 -6.18
CA ARG A 38 4.73 -6.81 -6.57
C ARG A 38 5.18 -8.22 -6.18
N PHE A 39 5.54 -9.01 -7.18
CA PHE A 39 5.83 -10.43 -7.00
C PHE A 39 7.02 -10.68 -6.07
N VAL A 40 8.07 -9.87 -6.20
CA VAL A 40 9.34 -10.01 -5.47
C VAL A 40 9.15 -9.95 -3.96
N CYS A 41 8.33 -9.03 -3.45
CA CYS A 41 8.10 -8.88 -2.01
C CYS A 41 6.87 -9.65 -1.50
N GLN A 42 6.05 -10.27 -2.37
CA GLN A 42 4.71 -10.78 -2.02
C GLN A 42 3.80 -9.74 -1.34
N ASN A 43 4.16 -8.46 -1.38
CA ASN A 43 3.30 -7.40 -0.89
C ASN A 43 2.43 -6.94 -2.05
N GLY A 44 1.11 -7.01 -1.88
CA GLY A 44 0.24 -6.21 -2.72
C GLY A 44 -0.13 -4.94 -1.99
N CYS A 45 0.30 -3.84 -2.59
CA CYS A 45 -0.12 -2.49 -2.27
C CYS A 45 -1.62 -2.35 -2.54
N VAL A 46 -2.32 -1.64 -1.66
CA VAL A 46 -3.70 -1.19 -1.92
C VAL A 46 -3.60 0.27 -2.36
N CYS A 47 -4.01 0.57 -3.59
CA CYS A 47 -3.92 1.91 -4.16
C CYS A 47 -5.20 2.70 -3.83
N GLY A 48 -5.04 3.87 -3.20
CA GLY A 48 -6.07 4.91 -3.14
C GLY A 48 -7.14 4.82 -2.03
N GLN A 49 -7.61 6.01 -1.59
CA GLN A 49 -8.83 6.20 -0.79
C GLN A 49 -10.09 6.45 -1.64
N SER A 50 -9.99 6.66 -2.97
CA SER A 50 -11.14 7.08 -3.79
C SER A 50 -11.11 6.74 -5.28
N LEU A 51 -10.00 6.23 -5.83
CA LEU A 51 -9.95 5.79 -7.23
C LEU A 51 -10.44 4.35 -7.30
N GLY A 52 -11.69 4.13 -7.70
CA GLY A 52 -12.24 2.80 -8.03
C GLY A 52 -12.66 1.92 -6.86
N GLU A 53 -12.90 2.43 -5.64
CA GLU A 53 -13.57 1.64 -4.60
C GLU A 53 -15.04 1.44 -4.97
N VAL A 54 -15.42 0.20 -5.28
CA VAL A 54 -16.81 -0.16 -5.58
C VAL A 54 -17.40 -0.91 -4.40
N ARG A 55 -18.55 -0.45 -3.93
CA ARG A 55 -19.34 -1.14 -2.89
C ARG A 55 -20.53 -1.83 -3.53
N VAL A 56 -20.59 -3.16 -3.40
CA VAL A 56 -21.69 -3.94 -3.93
C VAL A 56 -22.57 -4.47 -2.80
N PRO A 57 -23.86 -4.09 -2.75
CA PRO A 57 -24.78 -4.58 -1.73
C PRO A 57 -25.03 -6.09 -1.90
N HIS A 58 -25.31 -6.79 -0.80
CA HIS A 58 -25.66 -8.22 -0.82
C HIS A 58 -27.13 -8.50 -1.24
N ARG A 59 -27.91 -7.47 -1.58
CA ARG A 59 -29.33 -7.57 -1.96
C ARG A 59 -29.62 -6.68 -3.17
N GLY A 60 -30.62 -7.07 -3.97
CA GLY A 60 -30.99 -6.39 -5.22
C GLY A 60 -30.34 -7.06 -6.43
N ASP A 61 -30.16 -6.31 -7.52
CA ASP A 61 -29.38 -6.78 -8.67
C ASP A 61 -27.88 -6.78 -8.32
N VAL A 62 -27.43 -7.91 -7.79
CA VAL A 62 -26.03 -8.07 -7.39
C VAL A 62 -25.16 -8.28 -8.62
N VAL A 63 -25.63 -9.04 -9.61
CA VAL A 63 -24.81 -9.50 -10.75
C VAL A 63 -24.39 -8.32 -11.62
N GLU A 64 -25.33 -7.46 -12.00
CA GLU A 64 -25.05 -6.29 -12.83
C GLU A 64 -24.05 -5.35 -12.13
N LYS A 65 -24.27 -5.09 -10.83
CA LYS A 65 -23.37 -4.25 -10.02
C LYS A 65 -21.97 -4.83 -9.85
N VAL A 66 -21.81 -6.17 -9.82
CA VAL A 66 -20.48 -6.80 -9.83
C VAL A 66 -19.77 -6.50 -11.15
N ILE A 67 -20.49 -6.66 -12.27
CA ILE A 67 -19.94 -6.50 -13.60
C ILE A 67 -19.52 -5.04 -13.83
N GLU A 68 -20.41 -4.10 -13.55
CA GLU A 68 -20.11 -2.66 -13.64
C GLU A 68 -18.95 -2.28 -12.74
N GLY A 69 -18.97 -2.72 -11.48
CA GLY A 69 -17.90 -2.41 -10.55
C GLY A 69 -16.55 -2.99 -10.97
N ALA A 70 -16.52 -4.16 -11.61
CA ALA A 70 -15.29 -4.71 -12.15
C ALA A 70 -14.73 -3.86 -13.30
N TYR A 71 -15.59 -3.36 -14.21
CA TYR A 71 -15.17 -2.45 -15.27
C TYR A 71 -14.67 -1.11 -14.72
N GLU A 72 -15.31 -0.56 -13.68
CA GLU A 72 -14.85 0.66 -13.02
C GLU A 72 -13.46 0.48 -12.40
N VAL A 73 -13.22 -0.63 -11.69
CA VAL A 73 -11.91 -0.92 -11.09
C VAL A 73 -10.84 -1.08 -12.16
N VAL A 74 -11.13 -1.81 -13.24
CA VAL A 74 -10.19 -2.01 -14.36
C VAL A 74 -9.86 -0.69 -15.06
N GLY A 75 -10.85 0.21 -15.24
CA GLY A 75 -10.64 1.54 -15.83
C GLY A 75 -9.82 2.52 -14.97
N VAL A 76 -9.42 2.10 -13.78
CA VAL A 76 -8.52 2.86 -12.89
C VAL A 76 -7.07 2.35 -12.97
N PHE A 77 -6.84 1.13 -13.47
CA PHE A 77 -5.51 0.54 -13.51
C PHE A 77 -4.52 1.35 -14.34
N ASP A 78 -4.92 1.84 -15.52
CA ASP A 78 -4.07 2.69 -16.36
C ASP A 78 -3.56 3.93 -15.58
N ARG A 79 -4.44 4.56 -14.81
CA ARG A 79 -4.09 5.72 -13.96
C ARG A 79 -3.15 5.35 -12.81
N ILE A 80 -3.30 4.17 -12.23
CA ILE A 80 -2.39 3.66 -11.20
C ILE A 80 -1.00 3.41 -11.80
N GLU A 81 -0.94 2.84 -13.00
CA GLU A 81 0.33 2.62 -13.71
C GLU A 81 1.02 3.93 -14.09
N GLU A 82 0.28 4.91 -14.59
CA GLU A 82 0.80 6.25 -14.86
C GLU A 82 1.38 6.90 -13.59
N LYS A 83 0.70 6.78 -12.44
CA LYS A 83 1.19 7.30 -11.16
C LYS A 83 2.43 6.54 -10.69
N ARG A 84 2.47 5.22 -10.84
CA ARG A 84 3.68 4.41 -10.57
C ARG A 84 4.85 4.90 -11.41
N ASP A 85 4.68 5.04 -12.72
CA ASP A 85 5.76 5.47 -13.63
C ASP A 85 6.24 6.88 -13.31
N ALA A 86 5.32 7.76 -12.94
CA ALA A 86 5.64 9.09 -12.46
C ALA A 86 6.48 9.06 -11.17
N MET A 87 6.11 8.23 -10.20
CA MET A 87 6.88 8.06 -8.96
C MET A 87 8.26 7.43 -9.22
N GLN A 88 8.35 6.48 -10.15
CA GLN A 88 9.60 5.82 -10.51
C GLN A 88 10.55 6.74 -11.28
N SER A 89 10.01 7.68 -12.05
CA SER A 89 10.80 8.68 -12.79
C SER A 89 11.32 9.82 -11.91
N LEU A 90 10.71 10.03 -10.74
CA LEU A 90 11.08 11.11 -9.82
C LEU A 90 12.17 10.64 -8.85
N VAL A 91 13.41 11.09 -9.04
CA VAL A 91 14.48 10.92 -8.04
C VAL A 91 14.12 11.69 -6.78
N LEU A 92 14.02 10.98 -5.65
CA LEU A 92 13.58 11.57 -4.38
C LEU A 92 14.78 12.12 -3.60
N PRO A 93 14.87 13.44 -3.37
CA PRO A 93 15.97 14.02 -2.60
C PRO A 93 16.00 13.46 -1.16
N PRO A 94 17.18 13.35 -0.51
CA PRO A 94 17.29 12.81 0.84
C PRO A 94 16.34 13.46 1.88
N PRO A 95 16.15 14.80 1.90
CA PRO A 95 15.20 15.43 2.83
C PRO A 95 13.76 14.98 2.61
N ALA A 96 13.32 14.88 1.34
CA ALA A 96 11.98 14.43 0.99
C ALA A 96 11.76 12.94 1.33
N ARG A 97 12.80 12.11 1.13
CA ARG A 97 12.80 10.68 1.52
C ARG A 97 12.64 10.51 3.03
N GLN A 98 13.34 11.33 3.82
CA GLN A 98 13.20 11.35 5.28
C GLN A 98 11.83 11.87 5.72
N ALA A 99 11.29 12.90 5.07
CA ALA A 99 9.97 13.43 5.36
C ALA A 99 8.86 12.40 5.11
N LEU A 100 8.92 11.66 3.99
CA LEU A 100 7.98 10.58 3.68
C LEU A 100 8.04 9.47 4.74
N ALA A 101 9.23 9.06 5.14
CA ALA A 101 9.43 8.07 6.19
C ALA A 101 8.90 8.57 7.55
N GLN A 102 9.13 9.83 7.90
CA GLN A 102 8.65 10.41 9.15
C GLN A 102 7.12 10.45 9.18
N ALA A 103 6.47 10.86 8.09
CA ALA A 103 5.01 10.85 7.97
C ALA A 103 4.44 9.44 8.15
N ALA A 104 5.09 8.42 7.57
CA ALA A 104 4.71 7.02 7.73
C ALA A 104 4.83 6.53 9.18
N LEU A 105 5.90 6.90 9.89
CA LEU A 105 6.08 6.55 11.30
C LEU A 105 5.03 7.20 12.19
N THR A 106 4.80 8.50 12.01
CA THR A 106 3.79 9.26 12.75
C THR A 106 2.40 8.67 12.51
N TYR A 107 2.05 8.31 11.27
CA TYR A 107 0.76 7.68 10.98
C TYR A 107 0.58 6.33 11.68
N ARG A 108 1.64 5.50 11.73
CA ARG A 108 1.54 4.15 12.30
C ARG A 108 1.62 4.11 13.82
N TYR A 109 2.50 4.92 14.41
CA TYR A 109 2.88 4.82 15.82
C TYR A 109 2.47 6.05 16.64
N GLY A 110 2.04 7.13 15.99
CA GLY A 110 1.79 8.42 16.64
C GLY A 110 3.08 9.22 16.89
N ASP A 111 2.93 10.35 17.56
CA ASP A 111 4.03 11.28 17.85
C ASP A 111 4.69 11.02 19.22
N GLU A 112 4.04 10.29 20.13
CA GLU A 112 4.56 10.08 21.48
C GLU A 112 5.80 9.18 21.51
N HIS A 113 5.73 8.00 20.89
CA HIS A 113 6.83 7.04 20.88
C HIS A 113 6.86 6.21 19.60
N GLN A 114 7.96 6.33 18.85
CA GLN A 114 8.22 5.55 17.65
C GLN A 114 9.30 4.52 17.96
N PRO A 115 9.01 3.21 17.80
CA PRO A 115 9.95 2.16 18.20
C PRO A 115 11.15 2.02 17.27
N VAL A 116 11.09 2.60 16.07
CA VAL A 116 12.09 2.53 15.00
C VAL A 116 12.29 3.92 14.40
N THR A 117 13.44 4.12 13.76
CA THR A 117 13.79 5.39 13.12
C THR A 117 13.41 5.41 11.65
N THR A 118 13.43 6.60 11.04
CA THR A 118 13.25 6.76 9.60
C THR A 118 14.30 5.97 8.80
N ALA A 119 15.55 5.92 9.27
CA ALA A 119 16.61 5.15 8.64
C ALA A 119 16.32 3.64 8.64
N ASP A 120 15.77 3.12 9.75
CA ASP A 120 15.43 1.70 9.86
C ASP A 120 14.37 1.30 8.84
N ILE A 121 13.36 2.15 8.62
CA ILE A 121 12.25 1.85 7.72
C ILE A 121 12.55 2.17 6.26
N LEU A 122 13.56 3.00 6.01
CA LEU A 122 14.12 3.30 4.68
C LEU A 122 15.17 2.29 4.23
N THR A 123 15.58 1.37 5.11
CA THR A 123 16.53 0.30 4.79
C THR A 123 15.80 -0.82 4.06
N PRO A 124 16.07 -1.05 2.76
CA PRO A 124 15.40 -2.11 2.02
C PRO A 124 15.81 -3.49 2.53
N ARG A 125 14.90 -4.46 2.40
CA ARG A 125 15.17 -5.84 2.84
C ARG A 125 16.09 -6.61 1.90
N ARG A 126 16.26 -6.10 0.68
CA ARG A 126 17.00 -6.74 -0.42
C ARG A 126 17.79 -5.68 -1.19
N ARG A 127 18.87 -6.09 -1.87
CA ARG A 127 19.79 -5.18 -2.55
C ARG A 127 19.18 -4.54 -3.80
N GLU A 128 18.27 -5.26 -4.43
CA GLU A 128 17.55 -4.88 -5.64
C GLU A 128 16.60 -3.70 -5.39
N ASP A 129 16.25 -3.43 -4.13
CA ASP A 129 15.29 -2.40 -3.72
C ASP A 129 15.96 -1.06 -3.30
N TYR A 130 17.27 -0.90 -3.50
CA TYR A 130 18.03 0.33 -3.17
C TYR A 130 17.80 1.50 -4.14
N GLY A 131 16.64 1.55 -4.79
CA GLY A 131 16.27 2.66 -5.67
C GLY A 131 16.29 4.01 -4.97
N LYS A 132 16.52 5.05 -5.77
CA LYS A 132 16.58 6.46 -5.32
C LYS A 132 15.33 7.25 -5.69
N ASP A 133 14.43 6.63 -6.43
CA ASP A 133 13.15 7.20 -6.84
C ASP A 133 12.09 7.10 -5.73
N LEU A 134 11.02 7.88 -5.89
CA LEU A 134 9.90 7.92 -4.96
C LEU A 134 9.19 6.57 -4.85
N TRP A 135 9.04 5.85 -5.96
CA TRP A 135 8.40 4.53 -5.97
C TRP A 135 9.17 3.52 -5.11
N SER A 136 10.48 3.44 -5.26
CA SER A 136 11.35 2.56 -4.47
C SER A 136 11.35 2.92 -2.98
N ALA A 137 11.35 4.22 -2.65
CA ALA A 137 11.23 4.68 -1.27
C ALA A 137 9.88 4.30 -0.65
N TYR A 138 8.78 4.54 -1.37
CA TYR A 138 7.43 4.16 -0.97
C TYR A 138 7.33 2.65 -0.70
N GLN A 139 7.79 1.82 -1.64
CA GLN A 139 7.73 0.36 -1.52
C GLN A 139 8.56 -0.15 -0.34
N THR A 140 9.74 0.42 -0.12
CA THR A 140 10.60 0.06 1.02
C THR A 140 9.91 0.36 2.35
N ILE A 141 9.34 1.56 2.50
CA ILE A 141 8.60 1.97 3.69
C ILE A 141 7.40 1.05 3.91
N GLN A 142 6.61 0.82 2.86
CA GLN A 142 5.42 -0.04 2.91
C GLN A 142 5.78 -1.45 3.38
N GLU A 143 6.79 -2.07 2.81
CA GLU A 143 7.17 -3.44 3.16
C GLU A 143 7.62 -3.54 4.62
N ASN A 144 8.44 -2.59 5.04
CA ASN A 144 8.95 -2.51 6.40
C ASN A 144 7.84 -2.26 7.42
N MET A 145 6.87 -1.44 7.04
CA MET A 145 5.71 -1.18 7.87
C MET A 145 4.78 -2.40 7.97
N LEU A 146 4.47 -3.07 6.88
CA LEU A 146 3.53 -4.19 6.92
C LEU A 146 4.14 -5.44 7.57
N LYS A 147 5.37 -5.81 7.18
CA LYS A 147 6.00 -7.06 7.64
C LYS A 147 6.56 -7.00 9.05
N GLY A 148 6.88 -5.81 9.56
CA GLY A 148 7.55 -5.68 10.86
C GLY A 148 8.88 -6.45 10.93
N GLY A 149 9.29 -6.89 12.11
CA GLY A 149 10.56 -7.58 12.34
C GLY A 149 11.78 -6.65 12.41
N ILE A 150 11.57 -5.34 12.34
CA ILE A 150 12.64 -4.33 12.42
C ILE A 150 13.06 -4.19 13.88
N SER A 151 14.37 -4.21 14.14
CA SER A 151 14.88 -4.02 15.49
C SER A 151 14.62 -2.58 15.96
N GLY A 152 14.11 -2.43 17.17
CA GLY A 152 13.71 -1.15 17.72
C GLY A 152 13.78 -1.12 19.24
N ARG A 153 13.27 -0.05 19.83
CA ARG A 153 13.18 0.14 21.29
C ARG A 153 11.76 0.46 21.74
N SER A 154 11.34 -0.12 22.86
CA SER A 154 10.08 0.25 23.49
C SER A 154 10.17 1.62 24.15
N ALA A 155 9.03 2.18 24.56
CA ALA A 155 8.99 3.44 25.35
C ALA A 155 9.80 3.35 26.66
N LYS A 156 10.02 2.12 27.17
CA LYS A 156 10.87 1.85 28.35
C LYS A 156 12.33 1.54 28.00
N GLY A 157 12.74 1.75 26.74
CA GLY A 157 14.11 1.54 26.26
C GLY A 157 14.52 0.08 25.99
N LYS A 158 13.63 -0.90 26.20
CA LYS A 158 13.92 -2.33 25.98
C LYS A 158 14.04 -2.64 24.49
N ARG A 159 15.00 -3.48 24.09
CA ARG A 159 15.11 -3.99 22.71
C ARG A 159 13.87 -4.80 22.35
N ILE A 160 13.28 -4.48 21.20
CA ILE A 160 12.10 -5.16 20.65
C ILE A 160 12.27 -5.35 19.14
N HIS A 161 11.39 -6.14 18.54
CA HIS A 161 11.15 -6.13 17.11
C HIS A 161 9.75 -5.60 16.83
N THR A 162 9.59 -4.81 15.77
CA THR A 162 8.26 -4.35 15.33
C THR A 162 7.39 -5.54 14.96
N ARG A 163 6.08 -5.47 15.19
CA ARG A 163 5.16 -6.55 14.84
C ARG A 163 4.67 -6.40 13.39
N ALA A 164 4.44 -7.53 12.74
CA ALA A 164 3.73 -7.58 11.47
C ALA A 164 2.26 -7.16 11.67
N ILE A 165 1.67 -6.59 10.62
CA ILE A 165 0.24 -6.30 10.59
C ILE A 165 -0.48 -7.55 10.07
N HIS A 166 -1.36 -8.11 10.89
CA HIS A 166 -2.18 -9.28 10.53
C HIS A 166 -3.65 -8.92 10.31
N SER A 167 -4.09 -7.75 10.79
CA SER A 167 -5.45 -7.27 10.57
C SER A 167 -5.59 -6.72 9.16
N ILE A 168 -6.57 -7.24 8.43
CA ILE A 168 -6.90 -6.80 7.06
C ILE A 168 -7.26 -5.32 7.05
N ASP A 169 -8.09 -4.85 7.99
CA ASP A 169 -8.50 -3.45 8.04
C ASP A 169 -7.33 -2.50 8.31
N THR A 170 -6.41 -2.92 9.18
CA THR A 170 -5.19 -2.14 9.47
C THR A 170 -4.24 -2.13 8.27
N ASP A 171 -4.09 -3.26 7.59
CA ASP A 171 -3.29 -3.39 6.37
C ASP A 171 -3.80 -2.45 5.28
N ILE A 172 -5.10 -2.45 5.01
CA ILE A 172 -5.72 -1.58 4.01
C ILE A 172 -5.55 -0.11 4.39
N LYS A 173 -5.86 0.26 5.64
CA LYS A 173 -5.75 1.66 6.09
C LYS A 173 -4.33 2.19 5.92
N LEU A 174 -3.33 1.39 6.31
CA LEU A 174 -1.94 1.79 6.19
C LEU A 174 -1.48 1.88 4.73
N ASN A 175 -1.78 0.88 3.90
CA ASN A 175 -1.44 0.91 2.47
C ASN A 175 -2.00 2.15 1.78
N ARG A 176 -3.28 2.46 2.04
CA ARG A 176 -3.96 3.64 1.48
C ARG A 176 -3.29 4.94 1.93
N ALA A 177 -3.00 5.08 3.22
CA ALA A 177 -2.35 6.27 3.74
C ALA A 177 -0.97 6.48 3.12
N LEU A 178 -0.17 5.41 3.01
CA LEU A 178 1.15 5.48 2.40
C LEU A 178 1.08 5.84 0.91
N TRP A 179 0.09 5.31 0.17
CA TRP A 179 -0.12 5.67 -1.24
C TRP A 179 -0.44 7.15 -1.39
N VAL A 180 -1.37 7.67 -0.60
CA VAL A 180 -1.74 9.10 -0.61
C VAL A 180 -0.53 9.97 -0.25
N MET A 181 0.27 9.60 0.75
CA MET A 181 1.50 10.33 1.09
C MET A 181 2.48 10.38 -0.09
N ALA A 182 2.63 9.28 -0.84
CA ALA A 182 3.47 9.23 -2.02
C ALA A 182 2.91 10.09 -3.16
N GLU A 183 1.60 10.07 -3.40
CA GLU A 183 0.96 10.94 -4.40
C GLU A 183 1.14 12.42 -4.07
N THR A 184 0.90 12.83 -2.83
CA THR A 184 1.11 14.21 -2.39
C THR A 184 2.58 14.64 -2.54
N MET A 185 3.52 13.73 -2.27
CA MET A 185 4.95 13.99 -2.46
C MET A 185 5.32 14.12 -3.96
N LEU A 186 4.71 13.31 -4.82
CA LEU A 186 4.89 13.41 -6.27
C LEU A 186 4.37 14.75 -6.80
N GLU A 187 3.22 15.21 -6.30
CA GLU A 187 2.60 16.46 -6.72
C GLU A 187 3.34 17.70 -6.21
N SER A 188 3.97 17.64 -5.03
CA SER A 188 4.72 18.76 -4.46
C SER A 188 6.13 18.97 -5.04
N LEU A 189 6.68 17.93 -5.69
CA LEU A 189 8.03 17.93 -6.27
C LEU A 189 8.04 18.02 -7.80
N ARG A 190 6.86 18.06 -8.43
CA ARG A 190 6.67 18.35 -9.86
C ARG A 190 6.53 19.84 -10.08
#